data_AF-A0A821ELZ8-F1
#
_entry.id   AF-A0A821ELZ8-F1
#
_cell.length_a   1.000
_cell.length_b   1.000
_cell.length_c   1.000
_cell.angle_alpha   90.00
_cell.angle_beta   90.00
_cell.angle_gamma   90.00
#
_symmetry.space_group_name_H-M   'P 1'
#
loop_
_entity.id
_entity.type
_entity.pdbx_description
1 polymer ?
#
loop_
_entity_poly.entity_id
_entity_poly.type
_entity_poly.pdbx_seq_one_letter_code
_entity_poly.pdbx_strand_id
1 'polypeptide(L)' 'MRWRNIPFSQQTNSVFGLPELYDDLLDEWTHDAHIEERNRILARLQEFAEKKRTRVTLFSGDVH' A
#
# COMPACT_ATOMS: atom_id res chain seq x y z
N MET A 1 -14.56 12.41 -26.72
CA MET A 1 -14.13 12.18 -25.34
C MET A 1 -12.64 12.43 -25.25
N ARG A 2 -12.22 13.48 -24.54
CA ARG A 2 -10.83 13.94 -24.48
C ARG A 2 -10.24 13.43 -23.17
N TRP A 3 -9.36 12.44 -23.26
CA TRP A 3 -8.56 11.95 -22.14
C TRP A 3 -7.75 13.13 -21.58
N ARG A 4 -7.92 13.43 -20.29
CA ARG A 4 -7.15 14.48 -19.61
C ARG A 4 -5.70 13.97 -19.48
N ASN A 5 -4.78 14.57 -20.24
CA ASN A 5 -3.36 14.53 -19.93
C ASN A 5 -3.16 15.35 -18.67
N ILE A 6 -3.19 14.69 -17.51
CA ILE A 6 -2.78 15.30 -16.24
C ILE A 6 -1.27 15.13 -16.17
N PRO A 7 -0.47 16.22 -16.13
CA PRO A 7 0.95 16.08 -15.91
C PRO A 7 1.16 15.39 -14.55
N PHE A 8 2.08 14.43 -14.49
CA PHE A 8 2.57 13.85 -13.24
C PHE A 8 3.27 14.97 -12.46
N SER A 9 2.48 15.73 -11.70
CA SER A 9 3.02 16.69 -10.76
C SER A 9 3.59 15.87 -9.60
N GLN A 10 4.90 15.91 -9.42
CA GLN A 10 5.51 15.65 -8.12
C GLN A 10 4.83 16.60 -7.12
N GLN A 11 3.78 16.13 -6.45
CA GLN A 11 3.09 16.89 -5.41
C GLN A 11 3.81 16.58 -4.11
N THR A 12 4.88 17.35 -3.86
CA THR A 12 5.44 17.49 -2.52
C THR A 12 5.01 18.87 -2.04
N ASN A 13 4.08 18.92 -1.08
CA ASN A 13 3.60 20.19 -0.50
C ASN A 13 4.50 20.71 0.63
N SER A 14 5.56 19.95 0.92
CA SER A 14 6.54 20.28 1.93
C SER A 14 7.62 21.19 1.33
N VAL A 15 7.92 22.29 2.01
CA VAL A 15 9.14 23.11 1.74
C VAL A 15 10.42 22.25 1.76
N PHE A 16 10.33 21.03 2.30
CA PHE A 16 11.40 20.03 2.39
C PHE A 16 11.27 18.88 1.38
N GLY A 17 10.34 18.93 0.41
CA GLY A 17 10.19 17.87 -0.61
C GLY A 17 9.70 16.53 -0.05
N LEU A 18 9.05 16.54 1.12
CA LEU A 18 8.47 15.36 1.74
C LEU A 18 7.14 14.94 1.06
N PRO A 19 6.78 13.65 1.13
CA PRO A 19 5.45 13.17 0.76
C PRO A 19 4.35 14.04 1.39
N GLU A 20 3.21 14.14 0.72
CA GLU A 20 2.07 14.82 1.34
C GLU A 20 1.60 14.02 2.56
N LEU A 21 1.41 14.69 3.70
CA LEU A 21 0.87 14.06 4.92
C LEU A 21 -0.45 13.31 4.66
N TYR A 22 -1.23 13.76 3.69
CA TYR A 22 -2.45 13.08 3.29
C TYR A 22 -2.17 11.75 2.56
N ASP A 23 -1.12 11.68 1.74
CA ASP A 23 -0.67 10.44 1.08
C ASP A 23 -0.22 9.41 2.12
N ASP A 24 0.54 9.86 3.12
CA ASP A 24 1.00 9.06 4.26
C ASP A 24 -0.19 8.45 5.05
N LEU A 25 -1.25 9.23 5.28
CA LEU A 25 -2.47 8.75 5.95
C LEU A 25 -3.31 7.81 5.08
N LEU A 26 -3.19 7.88 3.76
CA LEU A 26 -3.92 7.00 2.85
C LEU A 26 -3.20 5.67 2.60
N ASP A 27 -1.86 5.64 2.71
CA ASP A 27 -1.02 4.46 2.49
C ASP A 27 -0.86 3.58 3.76
N GLU A 28 -1.50 3.96 4.87
CA GLU A 28 -1.48 3.15 6.09
C GLU A 28 -2.13 1.77 5.87
N TRP A 29 -1.59 0.75 6.53
CA TRP A 29 -2.03 -0.63 6.38
C TRP A 29 -3.51 -0.87 6.70
N THR A 30 -4.09 -0.04 7.57
CA THR A 30 -5.48 -0.13 8.01
C THR A 30 -6.47 0.62 7.13
N HIS A 31 -6.00 1.44 6.19
CA HIS A 31 -6.85 2.29 5.39
C HIS A 31 -7.82 1.46 4.53
N ASP A 32 -9.05 1.96 4.38
CA ASP A 32 -10.14 1.24 3.71
C ASP A 32 -9.80 0.89 2.25
N ALA A 33 -9.01 1.75 1.59
CA ALA A 33 -8.56 1.54 0.21
C ALA A 33 -7.74 0.26 0.02
N HIS A 34 -7.09 -0.25 1.06
CA HIS A 34 -6.19 -1.41 0.99
C HIS A 34 -6.83 -2.73 1.47
N ILE A 35 -8.06 -2.71 2.01
CA ILE A 35 -8.67 -3.90 2.62
C ILE A 35 -8.75 -5.07 1.63
N GLU A 36 -9.20 -4.82 0.40
CA GLU A 36 -9.35 -5.88 -0.61
C GLU A 36 -8.00 -6.49 -0.98
N GLU A 37 -7.01 -5.66 -1.28
CA GLU A 37 -5.66 -6.10 -1.64
C GLU A 37 -4.98 -6.84 -0.50
N ARG A 38 -5.10 -6.32 0.72
CA ARG A 38 -4.61 -6.95 1.96
C ARG A 38 -5.20 -8.34 2.15
N ASN A 39 -6.51 -8.46 2.05
CA ASN A 39 -7.18 -9.76 2.23
C ASN A 39 -6.72 -10.76 1.17
N ARG A 40 -6.55 -10.29 -0.07
CA ARG A 40 -6.06 -11.12 -1.19
C ARG A 40 -4.62 -11.61 -0.96
N ILE A 41 -3.70 -10.77 -0.49
CA ILE A 41 -2.31 -11.20 -0.23
C ILE A 41 -2.25 -12.14 0.97
N LEU A 42 -3.01 -11.88 2.04
CA LEU A 42 -3.09 -12.76 3.20
C LEU A 42 -3.59 -14.16 2.82
N ALA A 43 -4.68 -14.26 2.06
CA ALA A 43 -5.21 -15.55 1.60
C ALA A 43 -4.18 -16.34 0.76
N ARG A 44 -3.50 -15.66 -0.18
CA ARG A 44 -2.45 -16.28 -1.01
C ARG A 44 -1.27 -16.80 -0.19
N LEU A 45 -0.85 -16.06 0.82
CA LEU A 45 0.25 -16.48 1.70
C LEU A 45 -0.15 -17.66 2.59
N GLN A 46 -1.39 -17.71 3.06
CA GLN A 46 -1.93 -18.86 3.79
C GLN A 46 -1.95 -20.12 2.91
N GLU A 47 -2.46 -20.02 1.67
CA GLU A 47 -2.42 -21.13 0.72
C GLU A 47 -1.00 -21.60 0.41
N PHE A 48 -0.06 -20.65 0.25
CA PHE A 48 1.34 -20.97 0.03
C PHE A 48 1.95 -21.74 1.21
N ALA A 49 1.70 -21.26 2.43
CA ALA A 49 2.18 -21.89 3.67
C ALA A 49 1.68 -23.33 3.78
N GLU A 50 0.39 -23.56 3.47
CA GLU A 50 -0.22 -24.89 3.47
C GLU A 50 0.39 -25.80 2.38
N LYS A 51 0.42 -25.33 1.13
CA LYS A 51 0.91 -26.10 -0.03
C LYS A 51 2.38 -26.46 0.10
N LYS A 52 3.19 -25.60 0.72
CA LYS A 52 4.65 -25.77 0.85
C LYS A 52 5.08 -26.24 2.23
N ARG A 53 4.15 -26.45 3.17
CA ARG A 53 4.45 -26.80 4.57
C ARG A 53 5.50 -25.88 5.18
N THR A 54 5.42 -24.59 4.87
CA THR A 54 6.40 -23.58 5.26
C THR A 54 5.73 -22.54 6.15
N ARG A 55 6.39 -22.12 7.22
CA ARG A 55 5.90 -21.01 8.06
C ARG A 55 6.13 -19.70 7.31
N VAL A 56 5.06 -18.93 7.12
CA VAL A 56 5.13 -17.54 6.69
C VAL A 56 4.95 -16.66 7.93
N THR A 57 5.87 -15.74 8.13
CA THR A 57 5.78 -14.71 9.16
C THR A 57 5.76 -13.36 8.47
N LEU A 58 4.68 -12.61 8.69
CA LEU A 58 4.60 -11.21 8.26
C LEU A 58 5.26 -10.37 9.34
N PHE A 59 6.39 -9.77 8.99
CA PHE A 59 7.03 -8.75 9.81
C PHE A 59 6.74 -7.41 9.14
N SER A 60 5.89 -6.61 9.78
CA SER A 60 5.57 -5.26 9.34
C SER A 60 5.95 -4.28 10.46
N GLY A 61 6.60 -3.19 10.08
CA GLY A 61 6.69 -1.99 10.91
C GLY A 61 5.60 -0.99 10.51
N ASP A 62 5.54 0.12 11.22
CA ASP A 62 4.88 1.33 10.72
C ASP A 62 5.57 1.77 9.41
N VAL A 63 4.80 2.24 8.43
CA VAL A 63 5.29 2.54 7.07
C VAL A 63 6.04 3.87 6.98
N HIS A 64 6.05 4.63 8.08
CA HIS A 64 6.90 5.80 8.33
C HIS A 64 7.95 5.54 9.41
#